data_AF-A0A919TFX0-F1
#
_entry.id   AF-A0A919TFX0-F1
#
_cell.length_a   1.000
_cell.length_b   1.000
_cell.length_c   1.000
_cell.angle_alpha   90.00
_cell.angle_beta   90.00
_cell.angle_gamma   90.00
#
_symmetry.space_group_name_H-M   'P 1'
#
loop_
_entity.id
_entity.type
_entity.pdbx_description
1 polymer ?
#
loop_
_entity_poly.entity_id
_entity_poly.type
_entity_poly.pdbx_seq_one_letter_code
_entity_poly.pdbx_strand_id
1 'polypeptide(L)'
;MRLHDGELDISEDLVRRLVDTQFPAWAGRPLRPVPAAGTDNVMFRLGGDLVVRLPRMPHSAGNVAKEQRWLPYLAPLLPLAVPAPVGLGRPAPGYPLPWSIYEWRPGDHRMGDMTAAAAALGDFVAALQAVPVPPDAPAAYRGGSYRGSDGYVREVLGDLGVPGAAALWDAGLQLPGWDRPPVWVHSDLLPTNVLYRHGRLDAVIDFGCAGVGDPACDLMAAWALFDPAARQVFRARLTVDDATWERGRAWALLCGLGAWHYYDTLKPEFAALGRRIVNQTLTDRPSST
;
A
#
# COMPACT_ATOMS: atom_id res chain seq x y z
N MET A 1 -2.90 12.20 18.90
CA MET A 1 -1.51 11.79 19.23
C MET A 1 -0.62 12.23 18.07
N ARG A 2 0.46 12.97 18.35
CA ARG A 2 1.48 13.30 17.34
C ARG A 2 2.31 12.04 17.08
N LEU A 3 2.53 11.70 15.83
CA LEU A 3 3.32 10.53 15.42
C LEU A 3 4.75 10.93 15.01
N HIS A 4 4.94 12.13 14.49
CA HIS A 4 6.23 12.67 14.05
C HIS A 4 6.55 14.03 14.68
N ASP A 5 7.84 14.35 14.77
CA ASP A 5 8.30 15.70 15.08
C ASP A 5 8.01 16.65 13.91
N GLY A 6 7.45 17.82 14.20
CA GLY A 6 7.09 18.83 13.20
C GLY A 6 5.74 18.65 12.51
N GLU A 7 4.88 17.74 12.99
CA GLU A 7 3.50 17.60 12.48
C GLU A 7 2.71 18.90 12.60
N LEU A 8 1.94 19.19 11.53
CA LEU A 8 0.98 20.28 11.54
C LEU A 8 -0.11 20.04 12.59
N ASP A 9 -0.51 21.10 13.28
CA ASP A 9 -1.62 21.06 14.24
C ASP A 9 -2.96 21.12 13.51
N ILE A 10 -3.59 19.96 13.31
CA ILE A 10 -4.82 19.80 12.54
C ILE A 10 -5.98 19.54 13.51
N SER A 11 -6.65 20.62 13.92
CA SER A 11 -7.83 20.57 14.79
C SER A 11 -9.14 20.38 13.99
N GLU A 12 -10.20 19.90 14.66
CA GLU A 12 -11.52 19.80 14.04
C GLU A 12 -12.03 21.15 13.54
N ASP A 13 -11.82 22.24 14.31
CA ASP A 13 -12.20 23.59 13.93
C ASP A 13 -11.47 24.08 12.68
N LEU A 14 -10.19 23.74 12.52
CA LEU A 14 -9.44 24.02 11.29
C LEU A 14 -10.09 23.31 10.11
N VAL A 15 -10.33 22.00 10.24
CA VAL A 15 -10.91 21.20 9.15
C VAL A 15 -12.32 21.69 8.80
N ARG A 16 -13.13 22.05 9.80
CA ARG A 16 -14.45 22.66 9.60
C ARG A 16 -14.36 23.89 8.72
N ARG A 17 -13.50 24.86 9.09
CA ARG A 17 -13.32 26.10 8.31
C ARG A 17 -12.86 25.81 6.88
N LEU A 18 -11.94 24.87 6.69
CA LEU A 18 -11.45 24.48 5.37
C LEU A 18 -12.57 23.92 4.49
N VAL A 19 -13.37 22.99 5.03
CA VAL A 19 -14.51 22.39 4.31
C VAL A 19 -15.58 23.44 4.00
N ASP A 20 -16.02 24.21 4.99
CA ASP A 20 -17.12 25.17 4.80
C ASP A 20 -16.74 26.28 3.81
N THR A 21 -15.46 26.68 3.77
CA THR A 21 -14.97 27.73 2.85
C THR A 21 -14.78 27.21 1.43
N GLN A 22 -14.19 26.02 1.26
CA GLN A 22 -13.78 25.52 -0.06
C GLN A 22 -14.80 24.59 -0.72
N PHE A 23 -15.69 23.97 0.07
CA PHE A 23 -16.71 23.04 -0.39
C PHE A 23 -18.09 23.36 0.20
N PRO A 24 -18.72 24.49 -0.21
CA PRO A 24 -20.00 24.93 0.36
C PRO A 24 -21.13 23.90 0.28
N ALA A 25 -21.10 23.00 -0.71
CA ALA A 25 -22.08 21.92 -0.86
C ALA A 25 -22.06 20.89 0.30
N TRP A 26 -20.97 20.85 1.06
CA TRP A 26 -20.81 19.98 2.23
C TRP A 26 -20.71 20.76 3.55
N ALA A 27 -20.89 22.08 3.50
CA ALA A 27 -20.83 22.93 4.66
C ALA A 27 -21.85 22.48 5.73
N GLY A 28 -21.43 22.48 6.99
CA GLY A 28 -22.29 22.07 8.11
C GLY A 28 -22.60 20.58 8.20
N ARG A 29 -22.14 19.72 7.27
CA ARG A 29 -22.25 18.26 7.45
C ARG A 29 -21.53 17.84 8.74
N PRO A 30 -22.06 16.86 9.49
CA PRO A 30 -21.40 16.36 10.70
C PRO A 30 -19.95 15.99 10.38
N LEU A 31 -18.99 16.44 11.18
CA LEU A 31 -17.63 15.94 11.02
C LEU A 31 -17.03 15.46 12.33
N ARG A 32 -16.30 14.34 12.23
CA ARG A 32 -15.88 13.54 13.37
C ARG A 32 -14.48 13.00 13.10
N PRO A 33 -13.54 13.10 14.06
CA PRO A 33 -12.21 12.55 13.89
C PRO A 33 -12.25 11.03 13.72
N VAL A 34 -11.34 10.49 12.89
CA VAL A 34 -11.10 9.04 12.77
C VAL A 34 -9.96 8.67 13.73
N PRO A 35 -10.21 7.95 14.84
CA PRO A 35 -9.23 7.76 15.92
C PRO A 35 -7.96 6.99 15.52
N ALA A 36 -8.03 6.17 14.47
CA ALA A 36 -6.92 5.36 13.94
C ALA A 36 -6.48 5.85 12.55
N ALA A 37 -6.35 7.16 12.36
CA ALA A 37 -5.89 7.71 11.09
C ALA A 37 -4.43 7.32 10.80
N GLY A 38 -4.14 6.96 9.54
CA GLY A 38 -2.82 6.50 9.07
C GLY A 38 -1.66 7.45 9.40
N THR A 39 -0.44 6.99 9.14
CA THR A 39 0.81 7.70 9.53
C THR A 39 1.02 9.03 8.83
N ASP A 40 0.42 9.20 7.65
CA ASP A 40 0.68 10.33 6.77
C ASP A 40 -0.41 11.40 6.82
N ASN A 41 -1.62 11.02 7.25
CA ASN A 41 -2.80 11.86 7.17
C ASN A 41 -3.56 11.92 8.50
N VAL A 42 -4.11 13.09 8.81
CA VAL A 42 -5.22 13.22 9.76
C VAL A 42 -6.51 13.07 8.98
N MET A 43 -7.44 12.26 9.51
CA MET A 43 -8.69 11.93 8.84
C MET A 43 -9.91 12.31 9.66
N PHE A 44 -10.91 12.88 8.99
CA PHE A 44 -12.21 13.19 9.57
C PHE A 44 -13.32 12.66 8.69
N ARG A 45 -14.28 11.92 9.27
CA ARG A 45 -15.54 11.61 8.58
C ARG A 45 -16.31 12.90 8.35
N LEU A 46 -16.85 13.07 7.16
CA LEU A 46 -17.71 14.19 6.78
C LEU A 46 -19.04 13.63 6.30
N GLY A 47 -20.09 13.81 7.09
CA GLY A 47 -21.36 13.09 6.91
C GLY A 47 -21.22 11.59 7.12
N GLY A 48 -22.06 10.82 6.42
CA GLY A 48 -22.06 9.35 6.47
C GLY A 48 -21.19 8.69 5.39
N ASP A 49 -20.79 9.45 4.38
CA ASP A 49 -20.38 8.98 3.07
C ASP A 49 -19.03 9.52 2.60
N LEU A 50 -18.42 10.48 3.31
CA LEU A 50 -17.15 11.09 2.92
C LEU A 50 -16.11 11.05 4.05
N VAL A 51 -14.85 11.21 3.65
CA VAL A 51 -13.70 11.41 4.54
C VAL A 51 -12.79 12.49 4.02
N VAL A 52 -12.44 13.42 4.91
CA VAL A 52 -11.40 14.43 4.70
C VAL A 52 -10.06 13.82 5.06
N ARG A 53 -9.06 13.89 4.17
CA ARG A 53 -7.67 13.46 4.39
C ARG A 53 -6.76 14.67 4.27
N LEU A 54 -6.10 15.02 5.37
CA LEU A 54 -5.14 16.12 5.44
C LEU A 54 -3.74 15.56 5.71
N PRO A 55 -2.76 15.76 4.81
CA PRO A 55 -1.36 15.49 5.08
C PRO A 55 -0.88 16.09 6.42
N ARG A 56 -0.21 15.27 7.23
CA ARG A 56 0.42 15.67 8.49
C ARG A 56 1.70 16.48 8.27
N MET A 57 2.40 16.18 7.17
CA MET A 57 3.72 16.69 6.85
C MET A 57 3.81 17.14 5.38
N PRO A 58 4.68 18.12 5.04
CA PRO A 58 4.84 18.60 3.67
C PRO A 58 5.22 17.52 2.66
N HIS A 59 6.02 16.53 3.05
CA HIS A 59 6.44 15.46 2.13
C HIS A 59 5.27 14.55 1.70
N SER A 60 4.24 14.38 2.54
CA SER A 60 3.05 13.60 2.21
C SER A 60 2.09 14.36 1.27
N ALA A 61 2.27 15.67 1.08
CA ALA A 61 1.41 16.47 0.20
C ALA A 61 1.54 16.10 -1.29
N GLY A 62 2.69 15.53 -1.70
CA GLY A 62 2.87 15.03 -3.07
C GLY A 62 1.88 13.93 -3.45
N ASN A 63 1.45 13.13 -2.47
CA ASN A 63 0.49 12.04 -2.67
C ASN A 63 -0.91 12.58 -3.00
N VAL A 64 -1.28 13.76 -2.52
CA VAL A 64 -2.60 14.37 -2.79
C VAL A 64 -2.81 14.60 -4.28
N ALA A 65 -1.88 15.31 -4.94
CA ALA A 65 -2.00 15.59 -6.37
C ALA A 65 -1.93 14.30 -7.21
N LYS A 66 -1.08 13.35 -6.79
CA LYS A 66 -0.95 12.05 -7.45
C LYS A 66 -2.26 11.25 -7.40
N GLU A 67 -2.81 11.07 -6.21
CA GLU A 67 -4.05 10.32 -6.01
C GLU A 67 -5.25 10.96 -6.71
N GLN A 68 -5.38 12.30 -6.65
CA GLN A 68 -6.43 13.05 -7.34
C GLN A 68 -6.44 12.85 -8.85
N ARG A 69 -5.25 12.68 -9.45
CA ARG A 69 -5.12 12.48 -10.88
C ARG A 69 -5.31 11.03 -11.28
N TRP A 70 -4.63 10.11 -10.59
CA TRP A 70 -4.48 8.74 -11.06
C TRP A 70 -5.55 7.80 -10.55
N LEU A 71 -6.14 8.02 -9.38
CA LEU A 71 -7.24 7.16 -8.92
C LEU A 71 -8.46 7.23 -9.86
N PRO A 72 -8.92 8.40 -10.35
CA PRO A 72 -10.00 8.43 -11.34
C PRO A 72 -9.66 7.76 -12.68
N TYR A 73 -8.37 7.72 -13.05
CA TYR A 73 -7.90 7.03 -14.24
C TYR A 73 -7.90 5.51 -14.07
N LEU A 74 -7.46 5.03 -12.89
CA LEU A 74 -7.35 3.61 -12.58
C LEU A 74 -8.70 2.97 -12.23
N ALA A 75 -9.51 3.63 -11.39
CA ALA A 75 -10.71 3.05 -10.78
C ALA A 75 -11.70 2.38 -11.77
N PRO A 76 -12.00 2.94 -12.96
CA PRO A 76 -12.94 2.32 -13.89
C PRO A 76 -12.44 1.01 -14.51
N LEU A 77 -11.15 0.72 -14.40
CA LEU A 77 -10.48 -0.42 -15.02
C LEU A 77 -10.15 -1.54 -14.01
N LEU A 78 -10.50 -1.34 -12.74
CA LEU A 78 -10.15 -2.26 -11.65
C LEU A 78 -11.38 -3.04 -11.15
N PRO A 79 -11.23 -4.33 -10.82
CA PRO A 79 -12.34 -5.18 -10.39
C PRO A 79 -12.72 -4.99 -8.91
N LEU A 80 -11.87 -4.32 -8.12
CA LEU A 80 -12.11 -3.98 -6.72
C LEU A 80 -12.23 -2.47 -6.58
N ALA A 81 -12.95 -2.04 -5.54
CA ALA A 81 -13.01 -0.62 -5.23
C ALA A 81 -11.63 -0.08 -4.83
N VAL A 82 -11.35 1.16 -5.23
CA VAL A 82 -10.19 1.93 -4.81
C VAL A 82 -10.65 3.28 -4.25
N PRO A 83 -9.82 4.05 -3.53
CA PRO A 83 -10.24 5.34 -3.00
C PRO A 83 -10.70 6.25 -4.15
N ALA A 84 -11.85 6.89 -3.97
CA ALA A 84 -12.43 7.80 -4.96
C ALA A 84 -12.30 9.25 -4.46
N PRO A 85 -11.29 10.01 -4.92
CA PRO A 85 -11.18 11.41 -4.57
C PRO A 85 -12.30 12.20 -5.24
N VAL A 86 -13.02 13.01 -4.47
CA VAL A 86 -14.18 13.80 -4.91
C VAL A 86 -14.02 15.30 -4.66
N GLY A 87 -12.99 15.72 -3.93
CA GLY A 87 -12.67 17.13 -3.71
C GLY A 87 -11.19 17.36 -3.49
N LEU A 88 -10.62 18.35 -4.17
CA LEU A 88 -9.23 18.80 -4.00
C LEU A 88 -9.21 20.15 -3.29
N GLY A 89 -8.79 20.13 -2.03
CA GLY A 89 -8.61 21.32 -1.21
C GLY A 89 -7.27 21.99 -1.48
N ARG A 90 -7.28 23.33 -1.45
CA ARG A 90 -6.12 24.20 -1.62
C ARG A 90 -5.56 24.62 -0.25
N PRO A 91 -4.27 24.98 -0.18
CA PRO A 91 -3.71 25.69 0.97
C PRO A 91 -4.55 26.91 1.38
N ALA A 92 -4.66 27.16 2.68
CA ALA A 92 -5.46 28.24 3.26
C ALA A 92 -4.88 28.69 4.62
N PRO A 93 -5.35 29.80 5.21
CA PRO A 93 -4.88 30.24 6.52
C PRO A 93 -4.99 29.13 7.57
N GLY A 94 -3.86 28.83 8.22
CA GLY A 94 -3.75 27.75 9.22
C GLY A 94 -3.47 26.35 8.65
N TYR A 95 -3.48 26.16 7.32
CA TYR A 95 -3.11 24.89 6.69
C TYR A 95 -2.41 25.09 5.33
N PRO A 96 -1.08 24.89 5.24
CA PRO A 96 -0.30 25.30 4.07
C PRO A 96 -0.25 24.26 2.93
N LEU A 97 -0.89 23.10 3.09
CA LEU A 97 -0.77 21.98 2.15
C LEU A 97 -2.06 21.76 1.35
N PRO A 98 -1.97 21.18 0.14
CA PRO A 98 -3.15 20.61 -0.51
C PRO A 98 -3.68 19.43 0.30
N TRP A 99 -4.99 19.20 0.23
CA TRP A 99 -5.69 18.13 0.95
C TRP A 99 -6.84 17.60 0.10
N SER A 100 -7.45 16.49 0.51
CA SER A 100 -8.46 15.81 -0.30
C SER A 100 -9.68 15.39 0.48
N ILE A 101 -10.82 15.30 -0.20
CA ILE A 101 -12.03 14.63 0.26
C ILE A 101 -12.23 13.40 -0.62
N TYR A 102 -12.48 12.26 0.01
CA TYR A 102 -12.75 10.99 -0.67
C TYR A 102 -14.13 10.47 -0.25
N GLU A 103 -14.70 9.61 -1.09
CA GLU A 103 -15.79 8.74 -0.64
C GLU A 103 -15.31 7.82 0.48
N TRP A 104 -16.11 7.72 1.54
CA TRP A 104 -15.87 6.78 2.63
C TRP A 104 -16.33 5.39 2.21
N ARG A 105 -15.40 4.43 2.28
CA ARG A 105 -15.69 3.02 2.04
C ARG A 105 -15.74 2.26 3.36
N PRO A 106 -16.86 1.59 3.69
CA PRO A 106 -16.93 0.75 4.88
C PRO A 106 -16.16 -0.55 4.63
N GLY A 107 -15.38 -0.99 5.60
CA GLY A 107 -14.64 -2.24 5.55
C GLY A 107 -13.79 -2.41 6.80
N ASP A 108 -13.29 -3.63 7.00
CA ASP A 108 -12.30 -3.95 8.03
C ASP A 108 -11.22 -4.87 7.45
N HIS A 109 -10.26 -5.30 8.27
CA HIS A 109 -9.16 -6.16 7.84
C HIS A 109 -9.40 -7.65 8.14
N ARG A 110 -10.65 -8.06 8.40
CA ARG A 110 -10.99 -9.45 8.72
C ARG A 110 -11.29 -10.22 7.44
N MET A 111 -10.27 -10.91 6.97
CA MET A 111 -10.38 -11.87 5.87
C MET A 111 -11.33 -13.01 6.25
N GLY A 112 -12.29 -13.31 5.37
CA GLY A 112 -13.12 -14.50 5.45
C GLY A 112 -12.46 -15.67 4.72
N ASP A 113 -12.92 -15.95 3.50
CA ASP A 113 -12.35 -17.02 2.65
C ASP A 113 -11.04 -16.55 2.00
N MET A 114 -9.93 -17.14 2.46
CA MET A 114 -8.58 -16.83 1.99
C MET A 114 -8.36 -17.21 0.51
N THR A 115 -8.97 -18.31 0.04
CA THR A 115 -8.85 -18.74 -1.35
C THR A 115 -9.57 -17.79 -2.28
N ALA A 116 -10.78 -17.37 -1.89
CA ALA A 116 -11.53 -16.36 -2.63
C ALA A 116 -10.82 -14.99 -2.62
N ALA A 117 -10.24 -14.60 -1.48
CA ALA A 117 -9.45 -13.36 -1.37
C ALA A 117 -8.20 -13.40 -2.26
N ALA A 118 -7.50 -14.54 -2.32
CA ALA A 118 -6.34 -14.73 -3.18
C ALA A 118 -6.69 -14.63 -4.67
N ALA A 119 -7.78 -15.26 -5.10
CA ALA A 119 -8.26 -15.14 -6.47
C ALA A 119 -8.61 -13.68 -6.81
N ALA A 120 -9.43 -13.03 -5.98
CA ALA A 120 -9.87 -11.66 -6.23
C ALA A 120 -8.71 -10.64 -6.21
N LEU A 121 -7.73 -10.81 -5.31
CA LEU A 121 -6.55 -9.93 -5.28
C LEU A 121 -5.63 -10.19 -6.47
N GLY A 122 -5.51 -11.45 -6.91
CA GLY A 122 -4.76 -11.80 -8.10
C GLY A 122 -5.37 -11.19 -9.37
N ASP A 123 -6.69 -11.29 -9.51
CA ASP A 123 -7.45 -10.66 -10.61
C ASP A 123 -7.30 -9.12 -10.57
N PHE A 124 -7.28 -8.51 -9.38
CA PHE A 124 -7.02 -7.08 -9.20
C PHE A 124 -5.62 -6.66 -9.65
N VAL A 125 -4.58 -7.39 -9.21
CA VAL A 125 -3.18 -7.09 -9.59
C VAL A 125 -2.98 -7.26 -11.08
N ALA A 126 -3.55 -8.33 -11.69
CA ALA A 126 -3.52 -8.52 -13.13
C ALA A 126 -4.20 -7.37 -13.88
N ALA A 127 -5.38 -6.93 -13.42
CA ALA A 127 -6.10 -5.80 -14.01
C ALA A 127 -5.31 -4.50 -13.89
N LEU A 128 -4.72 -4.21 -12.73
CA LEU A 128 -3.88 -3.03 -12.50
C LEU A 128 -2.70 -3.01 -13.47
N GLN A 129 -1.97 -4.12 -13.59
CA GLN A 129 -0.81 -4.23 -14.48
C GLN A 129 -1.17 -4.14 -15.97
N ALA A 130 -2.42 -4.43 -16.34
CA ALA A 130 -2.93 -4.32 -17.70
C ALA A 130 -3.43 -2.91 -18.07
N VAL A 131 -3.58 -2.01 -17.10
CA VAL A 131 -4.00 -0.62 -17.38
C VAL A 131 -2.95 0.06 -18.28
N PRO A 132 -3.36 0.75 -19.36
CA PRO A 132 -2.43 1.49 -20.19
C PRO A 132 -1.60 2.48 -19.37
N VAL A 133 -0.34 2.68 -19.76
CA VAL A 133 0.58 3.59 -19.06
C VAL A 133 0.72 4.89 -19.86
N PRO A 134 0.15 6.00 -19.38
CA PRO A 134 0.36 7.30 -20.01
C PRO A 134 1.83 7.74 -19.87
N PRO A 135 2.35 8.55 -20.82
CA PRO A 135 3.76 8.98 -20.81
C PRO A 135 4.18 9.71 -19.53
N ASP A 136 3.25 10.33 -18.83
CA ASP A 136 3.50 11.10 -17.62
C ASP A 136 3.05 10.39 -16.33
N ALA A 137 2.84 9.08 -16.40
CA ALA A 137 2.64 8.25 -15.22
C ALA A 137 3.85 8.33 -14.28
N PRO A 138 3.64 8.51 -12.96
CA PRO A 138 4.71 8.67 -12.00
C PRO A 138 5.41 7.33 -11.75
N ALA A 139 6.70 7.36 -11.42
CA ALA A 139 7.40 6.18 -10.94
C ALA A 139 6.77 5.68 -9.62
N ALA A 140 6.64 4.36 -9.48
CA ALA A 140 6.21 3.76 -8.23
C ALA A 140 7.31 3.84 -7.17
N TYR A 141 6.92 3.90 -5.89
CA TYR A 141 7.85 3.97 -4.76
C TYR A 141 8.79 2.73 -4.71
N ARG A 142 8.23 1.55 -4.95
CA ARG A 142 8.91 0.24 -5.07
C ARG A 142 8.76 -0.31 -6.48
N GLY A 143 8.99 0.50 -7.51
CA GLY A 143 8.93 0.08 -8.92
C GLY A 143 10.29 -0.20 -9.56
N GLY A 144 11.38 -0.03 -8.80
CA GLY A 144 12.76 -0.13 -9.31
C GLY A 144 13.50 -1.36 -8.81
N SER A 145 14.83 -1.34 -8.97
CA SER A 145 15.71 -2.39 -8.46
C SER A 145 15.84 -2.32 -6.94
N TYR A 146 15.55 -3.42 -6.23
CA TYR A 146 15.81 -3.55 -4.79
C TYR A 146 17.28 -3.78 -4.44
N ARG A 147 18.17 -3.91 -5.42
CA ARG A 147 19.61 -4.20 -5.19
C ARG A 147 20.32 -3.13 -4.35
N GLY A 148 19.86 -1.88 -4.44
CA GLY A 148 20.39 -0.79 -3.61
C GLY A 148 20.16 -0.99 -2.10
N SER A 149 19.26 -1.90 -1.72
CA SER A 149 18.98 -2.25 -0.33
C SER A 149 19.89 -3.35 0.23
N ASP A 150 20.88 -3.86 -0.52
CA ASP A 150 21.72 -4.97 -0.06
C ASP A 150 22.43 -4.65 1.27
N GLY A 151 23.09 -3.50 1.36
CA GLY A 151 23.76 -3.08 2.60
C GLY A 151 22.81 -3.05 3.81
N TYR A 152 21.62 -2.48 3.63
CA TYR A 152 20.58 -2.45 4.66
C TYR A 152 20.12 -3.86 5.07
N VAL A 153 19.89 -4.75 4.10
CA VAL A 153 19.49 -6.13 4.40
C VAL A 153 20.59 -6.86 5.16
N ARG A 154 21.87 -6.68 4.82
CA ARG A 154 22.98 -7.30 5.57
C ARG A 154 23.04 -6.83 7.01
N GLU A 155 22.88 -5.54 7.24
CA GLU A 155 22.82 -4.95 8.59
C GLU A 155 21.69 -5.60 9.41
N VAL A 156 20.47 -5.57 8.87
CA VAL A 156 19.29 -6.15 9.54
C VAL A 156 19.46 -7.65 9.82
N LEU A 157 20.04 -8.40 8.89
CA LEU A 157 20.29 -9.83 9.09
C LEU A 157 21.36 -10.09 10.16
N GLY A 158 22.35 -9.21 10.28
CA GLY A 158 23.34 -9.26 11.37
C GLY A 158 22.69 -9.08 12.74
N ASP A 159 21.71 -8.17 12.85
CA ASP A 159 21.00 -7.89 14.09
C ASP A 159 19.98 -8.97 14.46
N LEU A 160 19.19 -9.44 13.49
CA LEU A 160 18.09 -10.39 13.72
C LEU A 160 18.52 -11.86 13.73
N GLY A 161 19.59 -12.20 13.02
CA GLY A 161 20.11 -13.58 12.95
C GLY A 161 19.14 -14.60 12.34
N VAL A 162 18.52 -14.29 11.20
CA VAL A 162 17.49 -15.13 10.56
C VAL A 162 18.12 -16.22 9.66
N PRO A 163 18.04 -17.52 10.00
CA PRO A 163 18.63 -18.58 9.19
C PRO A 163 18.01 -18.67 7.79
N GLY A 164 18.86 -18.82 6.76
CA GLY A 164 18.43 -18.97 5.36
C GLY A 164 18.03 -17.68 4.64
N ALA A 165 17.80 -16.57 5.36
CA ALA A 165 17.41 -15.30 4.75
C ALA A 165 18.52 -14.68 3.89
N ALA A 166 19.79 -14.81 4.30
CA ALA A 166 20.92 -14.35 3.49
C ALA A 166 20.98 -15.08 2.13
N ALA A 167 20.79 -16.40 2.12
CA ALA A 167 20.81 -17.19 0.88
C ALA A 167 19.62 -16.84 -0.04
N LEU A 168 18.43 -16.62 0.53
CA LEU A 168 17.27 -16.18 -0.25
C LEU A 168 17.50 -14.79 -0.86
N TRP A 169 18.08 -13.87 -0.07
CA TRP A 169 18.42 -12.54 -0.54
C TRP A 169 19.48 -12.57 -1.65
N ASP A 170 20.54 -13.36 -1.47
CA ASP A 170 21.59 -13.56 -2.48
C ASP A 170 21.01 -14.08 -3.80
N ALA A 171 20.14 -15.08 -3.75
CA ALA A 171 19.44 -15.59 -4.92
C ALA A 171 18.62 -14.48 -5.60
N GLY A 172 17.89 -13.68 -4.81
CA GLY A 172 17.15 -12.52 -5.30
C GLY A 172 18.02 -11.50 -6.03
N LEU A 173 19.23 -11.21 -5.55
CA LEU A 173 20.14 -10.24 -6.20
C LEU A 173 20.63 -10.72 -7.57
N GLN A 174 20.70 -12.04 -7.79
CA GLN A 174 21.14 -12.65 -9.05
C GLN A 174 20.04 -12.72 -10.12
N LEU A 175 18.76 -12.51 -9.75
CA LEU A 175 17.65 -12.60 -10.70
C LEU A 175 17.73 -11.50 -11.78
N PRO A 176 17.40 -11.78 -13.05
CA PRO A 176 17.31 -10.73 -14.06
C PRO A 176 16.30 -9.66 -13.64
N GLY A 177 16.65 -8.40 -13.91
CA GLY A 177 15.72 -7.27 -13.71
C GLY A 177 14.58 -7.30 -14.73
N TRP A 178 13.54 -6.50 -14.48
CA TRP A 178 12.48 -6.28 -15.46
C TRP A 178 13.01 -5.58 -16.72
N ASP A 179 12.83 -6.23 -17.87
CA ASP A 179 13.33 -5.81 -19.19
C ASP A 179 12.20 -5.42 -20.16
N ARG A 180 10.96 -5.45 -19.69
CA ARG A 180 9.73 -5.12 -20.42
C ARG A 180 9.27 -3.69 -20.10
N PRO A 181 8.28 -3.14 -20.81
CA PRO A 181 7.68 -1.85 -20.45
C PRO A 181 7.19 -1.87 -18.98
N PRO A 182 7.36 -0.77 -18.23
CA PRO A 182 6.87 -0.69 -16.86
C PRO A 182 5.33 -0.75 -16.84
N VAL A 183 4.77 -1.30 -15.77
CA VAL A 183 3.32 -1.43 -15.58
C VAL A 183 2.90 -0.72 -14.31
N TRP A 184 1.60 -0.42 -14.18
CA TRP A 184 1.07 0.11 -12.92
C TRP A 184 1.21 -0.91 -11.79
N VAL A 185 1.64 -0.42 -10.63
CA VAL A 185 1.76 -1.18 -9.39
C VAL A 185 1.24 -0.35 -8.21
N HIS A 186 0.68 -1.02 -7.22
CA HIS A 186 0.27 -0.45 -5.94
C HIS A 186 1.48 -0.06 -5.10
N SER A 187 2.55 -0.86 -5.17
CA SER A 187 3.86 -0.65 -4.53
C SER A 187 3.88 -0.75 -3.01
N ASP A 188 2.74 -1.02 -2.38
CA ASP A 188 2.61 -1.24 -0.94
C ASP A 188 1.46 -2.21 -0.62
N LEU A 189 1.36 -3.32 -1.36
CA LEU A 189 0.22 -4.24 -1.25
C LEU A 189 0.36 -5.16 -0.03
N LEU A 190 0.09 -4.60 1.15
CA LEU A 190 0.16 -5.26 2.46
C LEU A 190 -1.24 -5.46 3.07
N PRO A 191 -1.40 -6.31 4.11
CA PRO A 191 -2.71 -6.58 4.72
C PRO A 191 -3.46 -5.35 5.23
N THR A 192 -2.74 -4.31 5.64
CA THR A 192 -3.31 -3.03 6.08
C THR A 192 -3.98 -2.24 4.95
N ASN A 193 -3.63 -2.53 3.71
CA ASN A 193 -4.10 -1.82 2.51
C ASN A 193 -5.18 -2.60 1.77
N VAL A 194 -5.69 -3.66 2.37
CA VAL A 194 -6.73 -4.53 1.83
C VAL A 194 -7.93 -4.52 2.77
N LEU A 195 -9.11 -4.19 2.24
CA LEU A 195 -10.36 -4.10 2.99
C LEU A 195 -11.33 -5.21 2.61
N TYR A 196 -11.93 -5.77 3.64
CA TYR A 196 -12.95 -6.79 3.56
C TYR A 196 -14.29 -6.24 4.02
N ARG A 197 -15.35 -6.70 3.35
CA ARG A 197 -16.73 -6.43 3.72
C ARG A 197 -17.47 -7.76 3.84
N HIS A 198 -17.97 -8.05 5.04
CA HIS A 198 -18.59 -9.34 5.35
C HIS A 198 -17.68 -10.54 4.98
N GLY A 199 -16.37 -10.41 5.25
CA GLY A 199 -15.36 -11.43 4.98
C GLY A 199 -14.95 -11.58 3.51
N ARG A 200 -15.51 -10.79 2.59
CA ARG A 200 -15.15 -10.79 1.16
C ARG A 200 -14.25 -9.62 0.86
N LEU A 201 -13.22 -9.84 0.04
CA LEU A 201 -12.35 -8.78 -0.45
C LEU A 201 -13.19 -7.76 -1.26
N ASP A 202 -13.16 -6.50 -0.85
CA ASP A 202 -14.02 -5.43 -1.38
C ASP A 202 -13.21 -4.27 -1.98
N ALA A 203 -12.12 -3.88 -1.33
CA ALA A 203 -11.33 -2.73 -1.76
C ALA A 203 -9.82 -2.89 -1.49
N VAL A 204 -9.03 -2.19 -2.30
CA VAL A 204 -7.61 -1.91 -2.05
C VAL A 204 -7.49 -0.41 -1.81
N ILE A 205 -6.72 -0.01 -0.80
CA ILE A 205 -6.59 1.39 -0.36
C ILE A 205 -5.12 1.80 -0.27
N ASP A 206 -4.87 3.09 -0.07
CA ASP A 206 -3.53 3.68 0.12
C ASP A 206 -2.61 3.62 -1.12
N PHE A 207 -3.01 4.37 -2.15
CA PHE A 207 -2.28 4.50 -3.41
C PHE A 207 -1.16 5.57 -3.34
N GLY A 208 -0.79 6.00 -2.12
CA GLY A 208 0.28 6.97 -1.90
C GLY A 208 1.63 6.49 -2.44
N CYS A 209 1.85 5.18 -2.56
CA CYS A 209 3.06 4.59 -3.14
C CYS A 209 2.93 4.22 -4.63
N ALA A 210 1.71 4.24 -5.19
CA ALA A 210 1.43 3.73 -6.51
C ALA A 210 2.11 4.55 -7.63
N GLY A 211 2.38 3.87 -8.75
CA GLY A 211 3.02 4.40 -9.94
C GLY A 211 3.35 3.29 -10.92
N VAL A 212 4.28 3.53 -11.83
CA VAL A 212 4.73 2.53 -12.82
C VAL A 212 6.13 1.99 -12.53
N GLY A 213 6.37 0.70 -12.81
CA GLY A 213 7.67 0.06 -12.60
C GLY A 213 7.65 -1.45 -12.85
N ASP A 214 8.60 -2.17 -12.23
CA ASP A 214 8.65 -3.63 -12.17
C ASP A 214 7.43 -4.19 -11.41
N PRO A 215 6.66 -5.12 -12.00
CA PRO A 215 5.47 -5.71 -11.36
C PRO A 215 5.77 -6.51 -10.10
N ALA A 216 7.02 -6.92 -9.89
CA ALA A 216 7.39 -7.85 -8.83
C ALA A 216 7.03 -7.34 -7.42
N CYS A 217 7.03 -6.04 -7.16
CA CYS A 217 6.80 -5.52 -5.81
C CYS A 217 5.42 -5.87 -5.26
N ASP A 218 4.36 -5.81 -6.07
CA ASP A 218 3.00 -6.14 -5.63
C ASP A 218 2.82 -7.63 -5.33
N LEU A 219 3.72 -8.48 -5.85
CA LEU A 219 3.70 -9.90 -5.55
C LEU A 219 4.09 -10.18 -4.10
N MET A 220 4.65 -9.20 -3.36
CA MET A 220 4.91 -9.36 -1.92
C MET A 220 3.65 -9.75 -1.14
N ALA A 221 2.47 -9.34 -1.64
CA ALA A 221 1.16 -9.70 -1.11
C ALA A 221 0.99 -11.23 -0.94
N ALA A 222 1.60 -12.01 -1.84
CA ALA A 222 1.56 -13.47 -1.84
C ALA A 222 2.09 -14.10 -0.54
N TRP A 223 3.11 -13.48 0.07
CA TRP A 223 3.68 -13.93 1.34
C TRP A 223 3.12 -13.15 2.53
N ALA A 224 2.65 -11.91 2.31
CA ALA A 224 2.08 -11.08 3.36
C ALA A 224 0.66 -11.49 3.78
N LEU A 225 -0.16 -11.99 2.84
CA LEU A 225 -1.57 -12.31 3.08
C LEU A 225 -1.86 -13.81 3.14
N PHE A 226 -1.22 -14.60 2.28
CA PHE A 226 -1.69 -15.95 1.98
C PHE A 226 -0.82 -17.05 2.58
N ASP A 227 -1.47 -18.16 2.92
CA ASP A 227 -0.82 -19.44 3.18
C ASP A 227 -0.34 -20.07 1.84
N PRO A 228 0.39 -21.20 1.86
CA PRO A 228 0.90 -21.81 0.64
C PRO A 228 -0.18 -22.18 -0.39
N ALA A 229 -1.37 -22.65 0.03
CA ALA A 229 -2.41 -23.08 -0.89
C ALA A 229 -3.06 -21.88 -1.59
N ALA A 230 -3.45 -20.86 -0.83
CA ALA A 230 -4.03 -19.64 -1.37
C ALA A 230 -2.98 -18.84 -2.18
N ARG A 231 -1.70 -18.91 -1.83
CA ARG A 231 -0.61 -18.31 -2.61
C ARG A 231 -0.56 -18.84 -4.04
N GLN A 232 -0.75 -20.15 -4.23
CA GLN A 232 -0.81 -20.73 -5.57
C GLN A 232 -2.03 -20.24 -6.35
N VAL A 233 -3.16 -20.05 -5.67
CA VAL A 233 -4.36 -19.47 -6.30
C VAL A 233 -4.12 -18.03 -6.72
N PHE A 234 -3.50 -17.20 -5.88
CA PHE A 234 -3.09 -15.85 -6.25
C PHE A 234 -2.15 -15.85 -7.46
N ARG A 235 -1.10 -16.68 -7.42
CA ARG A 235 -0.13 -16.81 -8.52
C ARG A 235 -0.80 -17.23 -9.83
N ALA A 236 -1.76 -18.16 -9.79
CA ALA A 236 -2.47 -18.66 -10.97
C ALA A 236 -3.33 -17.61 -11.67
N ARG A 237 -3.65 -16.48 -11.01
CA ARG A 237 -4.36 -15.35 -11.64
C ARG A 237 -3.44 -14.39 -12.39
N LEU A 238 -2.14 -14.53 -12.21
CA LEU A 238 -1.14 -13.61 -12.74
C LEU A 238 -0.42 -14.22 -13.94
N THR A 239 -0.08 -13.38 -14.91
CA THR A 239 0.79 -13.77 -16.04
C THR A 239 2.22 -13.32 -15.74
N VAL A 240 2.83 -13.92 -14.71
CA VAL A 240 4.21 -13.63 -14.28
C VAL A 240 5.10 -14.85 -14.44
N ASP A 241 6.33 -14.63 -14.93
CA ASP A 241 7.35 -15.68 -14.99
C ASP A 241 7.96 -15.97 -13.61
N ASP A 242 8.69 -17.08 -13.53
CA ASP A 242 9.36 -17.51 -12.30
C ASP A 242 10.34 -16.45 -11.76
N ALA A 243 11.06 -15.76 -12.64
CA ALA A 243 11.99 -14.72 -12.23
C ALA A 243 11.28 -13.55 -11.54
N THR A 244 10.15 -13.10 -12.09
CA THR A 244 9.32 -12.02 -11.52
C THR A 244 8.68 -12.47 -10.21
N TRP A 245 8.22 -13.72 -10.12
CA TRP A 245 7.72 -14.30 -8.87
C TRP A 245 8.78 -14.31 -7.77
N GLU A 246 9.99 -14.80 -8.06
CA GLU A 246 11.08 -14.81 -7.07
C GLU A 246 11.61 -13.40 -6.75
N ARG A 247 11.57 -12.43 -7.68
CA ARG A 247 11.81 -11.01 -7.36
C ARG A 247 10.76 -10.49 -6.37
N GLY A 248 9.50 -10.91 -6.52
CA GLY A 248 8.44 -10.61 -5.57
C GLY A 248 8.69 -11.19 -4.18
N ARG A 249 9.24 -12.39 -4.13
CA ARG A 249 9.67 -13.04 -2.88
C ARG A 249 10.82 -12.28 -2.21
N ALA A 250 11.79 -11.80 -3.00
CA ALA A 250 12.87 -10.95 -2.49
C ALA A 250 12.35 -9.60 -1.96
N TRP A 251 11.39 -8.98 -2.65
CA TRP A 251 10.67 -7.81 -2.15
C TRP A 251 9.95 -8.09 -0.82
N ALA A 252 9.25 -9.22 -0.71
CA ALA A 252 8.61 -9.64 0.53
C ALA A 252 9.64 -9.82 1.65
N LEU A 253 10.79 -10.45 1.39
CA LEU A 253 11.85 -10.59 2.38
C LEU A 253 12.38 -9.23 2.84
N LEU A 254 12.71 -8.33 1.91
CA LEU A 254 13.18 -6.97 2.23
C LEU A 254 12.18 -6.21 3.09
N CYS A 255 10.91 -6.16 2.68
CA CYS A 255 9.85 -5.48 3.43
C CYS A 255 9.59 -6.13 4.79
N GLY A 256 9.61 -7.47 4.85
CA GLY A 256 9.39 -8.22 6.09
C GLY A 256 10.52 -8.02 7.11
N LEU A 257 11.78 -8.06 6.66
CA LEU A 257 12.95 -7.78 7.49
C LEU A 257 12.92 -6.35 8.01
N GLY A 258 12.64 -5.37 7.13
CA GLY A 258 12.58 -3.98 7.54
C GLY A 258 11.45 -3.70 8.52
N ALA A 259 10.26 -4.27 8.30
CA ALA A 259 9.15 -4.14 9.23
C ALA A 259 9.42 -4.82 10.59
N TRP A 260 10.08 -5.99 10.59
CA TRP A 260 10.47 -6.66 11.83
C TRP A 260 11.49 -5.81 12.59
N HIS A 261 12.61 -5.46 11.96
CA HIS A 261 13.73 -4.76 12.60
C HIS A 261 13.33 -3.37 13.11
N TYR A 262 12.66 -2.58 12.28
CA TYR A 262 12.33 -1.20 12.62
C TYR A 262 11.25 -1.08 13.70
N TYR A 263 10.24 -1.97 13.68
CA TYR A 263 9.09 -1.86 14.58
C TYR A 263 9.16 -2.74 15.83
N ASP A 264 10.23 -3.51 16.03
CA ASP A 264 10.30 -4.53 17.10
C ASP A 264 10.00 -3.96 18.49
N THR A 265 10.41 -2.72 18.74
CA THR A 265 10.17 -2.00 20.00
C THR A 265 9.13 -0.88 19.90
N LEU A 266 8.71 -0.50 18.69
CA LEU A 266 7.83 0.65 18.44
C LEU A 266 6.37 0.24 18.25
N LYS A 267 6.12 -0.84 17.49
CA LYS A 267 4.78 -1.32 17.13
C LYS A 267 4.80 -2.84 16.94
N PRO A 268 4.54 -3.62 18.01
CA PRO A 268 4.66 -5.08 18.01
C PRO A 268 3.84 -5.77 16.92
N GLU A 269 2.70 -5.20 16.52
CA GLU A 269 1.85 -5.73 15.45
C GLU A 269 2.51 -5.68 14.06
N PHE A 270 3.24 -4.60 13.76
CA PHE A 270 3.98 -4.47 12.50
C PHE A 270 5.21 -5.39 12.49
N ALA A 271 5.90 -5.51 13.64
CA ALA A 271 7.01 -6.43 13.78
C ALA A 271 6.56 -7.90 13.62
N ALA A 272 5.39 -8.25 14.18
CA ALA A 272 4.78 -9.57 14.01
C ALA A 272 4.40 -9.86 12.55
N LEU A 273 3.87 -8.87 11.82
CA LEU A 273 3.62 -8.99 10.39
C LEU A 273 4.94 -9.19 9.62
N GLY A 274 5.98 -8.41 9.93
CA GLY A 274 7.31 -8.57 9.33
C GLY A 274 7.88 -9.98 9.52
N ARG A 275 7.86 -10.49 10.77
CA ARG A 275 8.22 -11.88 11.09
C ARG A 275 7.43 -12.89 10.28
N ARG A 276 6.10 -12.72 10.19
CA ARG A 276 5.24 -13.62 9.41
C ARG A 276 5.66 -13.63 7.94
N ILE A 277 5.87 -12.46 7.33
CA ILE A 277 6.30 -12.34 5.94
C ILE A 277 7.63 -13.08 5.74
N VAL A 278 8.63 -12.80 6.56
CA VAL A 278 9.96 -13.47 6.49
C VAL A 278 9.80 -14.98 6.57
N ASN A 279 9.05 -15.50 7.55
CA ASN A 279 8.81 -16.93 7.69
C ASN A 279 8.09 -17.54 6.47
N GLN A 280 7.08 -16.85 5.91
CA GLN A 280 6.39 -17.29 4.70
C GLN A 280 7.32 -17.33 3.50
N THR A 281 8.22 -16.35 3.35
CA THR A 281 9.20 -16.38 2.26
C THR A 281 10.19 -17.53 2.42
N LEU A 282 10.67 -17.84 3.64
CA LEU A 282 11.66 -18.90 3.85
C LEU A 282 11.08 -20.32 3.73
N THR A 283 9.81 -20.48 4.09
CA THR A 283 9.14 -21.79 4.05
C THR A 283 8.55 -22.12 2.69
N ASP A 284 8.44 -21.13 1.78
CA ASP A 284 8.03 -21.35 0.41
C ASP A 284 9.10 -22.13 -0.35
N ARG A 285 8.86 -23.39 -0.65
CA ARG A 285 9.76 -24.19 -1.47
C ARG A 285 9.20 -24.21 -2.88
N PRO A 286 10.05 -24.06 -3.92
CA PRO A 286 9.62 -24.32 -5.28
C PRO A 286 8.99 -25.71 -5.31
N SER A 287 7.82 -25.84 -5.94
CA SER A 287 7.24 -27.16 -6.17
C SER A 287 8.27 -27.96 -6.94
N SER A 288 8.75 -29.07 -6.35
CA SER A 288 9.64 -30.00 -7.03
C SER A 288 8.92 -30.44 -8.30
N THR A 289 9.46 -30.04 -9.45
CA THR A 289 9.03 -30.53 -10.76
C THR A 289 9.60 -31.92 -11.00
#